data_AF-A0A1G9TN73-F1
#
_entry.id   AF-A0A1G9TN73-F1
#
_cell.length_a   1.000
_cell.length_b   1.000
_cell.length_c   1.000
_cell.angle_alpha   90.00
_cell.angle_beta   90.00
_cell.angle_gamma   90.00
#
_symmetry.space_group_name_H-M   'P 1'
#
loop_
_entity.id
_entity.type
_entity.pdbx_description
1 polymer ?
#
loop_
_entity_poly.entity_id
_entity_poly.type
_entity_poly.pdbx_seq_one_letter_code
_entity_poly.pdbx_strand_id
1 'polypeptide(L)'
;MAQQGQQQGQQQGQQQGQQQGQQQGQQQGQGVQFSDQDVLQLALSQTKMMAASLNTYILEAADEQLRRDYMTVLGDVYNQQKQIFDVMQQKGYYNVQNASPQAISQVKNKFSGQGQQGSQQMQ
;
A
#
# COMPACT_ATOMS: atom_id res chain seq x y z
N MET A 1 20.62 84.91 -9.71
CA MET A 1 19.19 85.06 -10.03
C MET A 1 18.87 84.00 -11.08
N ALA A 2 18.45 82.79 -10.74
CA ALA A 2 17.17 82.37 -10.17
C ALA A 2 15.98 82.66 -11.10
N GLN A 3 15.67 81.73 -12.02
CA GLN A 3 14.31 81.32 -12.42
C GLN A 3 14.37 80.34 -13.61
N GLN A 4 14.26 79.03 -13.33
CA GLN A 4 13.62 78.06 -14.21
C GLN A 4 13.56 76.73 -13.46
N GLY A 5 12.47 76.55 -12.73
CA GLY A 5 12.17 75.30 -12.04
C GLY A 5 10.67 75.20 -11.91
N GLN A 6 10.00 74.69 -12.95
CA GLN A 6 8.60 74.25 -12.91
C GLN A 6 8.19 73.63 -14.26
N GLN A 7 8.80 72.51 -14.64
CA GLN A 7 8.18 71.59 -15.62
C GLN A 7 8.91 70.24 -15.66
N GLN A 8 8.80 69.45 -14.59
CA GLN A 8 9.20 68.04 -14.61
C GLN A 8 8.52 67.33 -13.44
N GLY A 9 7.26 66.96 -13.63
CA GLY A 9 6.48 66.32 -12.56
C GLY A 9 5.23 65.56 -13.01
N GLN A 10 4.99 65.38 -14.30
CA GLN A 10 3.79 64.69 -14.79
C GLN A 10 4.11 63.82 -16.02
N GLN A 11 4.97 62.82 -15.87
CA GLN A 11 5.06 61.73 -16.87
C GLN A 11 5.67 60.43 -16.33
N GLN A 12 5.31 60.03 -15.10
CA GLN A 12 5.83 58.79 -14.49
C GLN A 12 4.76 57.94 -13.82
N GLY A 13 3.50 58.01 -14.30
CA GLY A 13 2.37 57.31 -13.69
C GLY A 13 1.68 56.24 -14.55
N GLN A 14 2.14 55.97 -15.79
CA GLN A 14 1.42 55.06 -16.70
C GLN A 14 2.37 54.08 -17.39
N GLN A 15 3.04 53.22 -16.62
CA GLN A 15 3.66 52.02 -17.21
C GLN A 15 3.84 50.87 -16.21
N GLN A 16 2.87 50.67 -15.30
CA GLN A 16 2.94 49.62 -14.28
C GLN A 16 1.65 48.78 -14.19
N GLY A 17 0.96 48.59 -15.31
CA GLY A 17 -0.31 47.86 -15.37
C GLY A 17 -0.39 46.70 -16.37
N GLN A 18 0.71 46.32 -17.02
CA GLN A 18 0.72 45.25 -18.02
C GLN A 18 1.83 44.24 -17.76
N GLN A 19 1.76 43.57 -16.60
CA GLN A 19 2.52 42.34 -16.36
C GLN A 19 1.81 41.43 -15.35
N GLN A 20 0.50 41.28 -15.51
CA GLN A 20 -0.28 40.23 -14.84
C GLN A 20 -1.26 39.65 -15.86
N GLY A 21 -0.80 38.65 -16.60
CA GLY A 21 -1.65 38.02 -17.60
C GLY A 21 -0.89 37.10 -18.54
N GLN A 22 -0.05 36.22 -18.01
CA GLN A 22 0.51 35.09 -18.77
C GLN A 22 1.14 34.06 -17.82
N GLN A 23 0.30 33.47 -16.97
CA GLN A 23 0.60 32.17 -16.36
C GLN A 23 -0.71 31.40 -16.16
N GLN A 24 -1.43 31.24 -17.26
CA GLN A 24 -2.56 30.33 -17.36
C GLN A 24 -2.28 29.39 -18.52
N GLY A 25 -1.56 28.31 -18.23
CA GLY A 25 -1.17 27.32 -19.21
C GLY A 25 -0.64 26.08 -18.53
N GLN A 26 -1.46 25.03 -18.52
CA GLN A 26 -1.09 23.63 -18.36
C GLN A 26 -0.81 23.13 -16.93
N GLN A 27 -1.79 23.25 -16.05
CA GLN A 27 -2.01 22.19 -15.06
C GLN A 27 -2.91 21.14 -15.73
N GLN A 28 -2.35 20.39 -16.70
CA GLN A 28 -2.99 19.17 -17.17
C GLN A 28 -3.05 18.24 -15.96
N GLY A 29 -4.25 17.83 -15.56
CA GLY A 29 -4.43 16.90 -14.45
C GLY A 29 -3.66 15.62 -14.74
N GLN A 30 -2.48 15.47 -14.14
CA GLN A 30 -1.78 14.19 -14.10
C GLN A 30 -2.64 13.28 -13.24
N GLY A 31 -3.48 12.49 -13.90
CA GLY A 31 -4.14 11.35 -13.26
C GLY A 31 -3.08 10.45 -12.64
N VAL A 32 -3.38 9.89 -11.47
CA VAL A 32 -2.49 8.92 -10.81
C VAL A 32 -2.22 7.78 -11.78
N GLN A 33 -0.95 7.58 -12.14
CA GLN A 33 -0.52 6.42 -12.91
C GLN A 33 -0.02 5.35 -11.95
N PHE A 34 -0.63 4.17 -12.00
CA PHE A 34 -0.20 3.02 -11.21
C PHE A 34 0.86 2.24 -11.96
N SER A 35 1.95 1.89 -11.27
CA SER A 35 2.93 0.94 -11.80
C SER A 35 2.41 -0.50 -11.73
N ASP A 36 3.02 -1.40 -12.50
CA ASP A 36 2.79 -2.85 -12.38
C ASP A 36 2.95 -3.33 -10.93
N GLN A 37 3.93 -2.79 -10.21
CA GLN A 37 4.19 -3.14 -8.82
C GLN A 37 3.04 -2.70 -7.91
N ASP A 38 2.49 -1.51 -8.11
CA ASP A 38 1.36 -0.99 -7.32
C ASP A 38 0.12 -1.86 -7.51
N VAL A 39 -0.18 -2.23 -8.76
CA VAL A 39 -1.33 -3.09 -9.10
C VAL A 39 -1.16 -4.48 -8.49
N LEU A 40 0.03 -5.07 -8.63
CA LEU A 40 0.33 -6.39 -8.05
C LEU A 40 0.29 -6.37 -6.53
N GLN A 41 0.79 -5.30 -5.89
CA GLN A 41 0.73 -5.13 -4.44
C GLN A 41 -0.70 -4.99 -3.95
N LEU A 42 -1.55 -4.24 -4.67
CA LEU A 42 -2.97 -4.14 -4.37
C LEU A 42 -3.64 -5.51 -4.47
N ALA A 43 -3.42 -6.25 -5.56
CA ALA A 43 -3.99 -7.58 -5.75
C ALA A 43 -3.51 -8.57 -4.68
N LEU A 44 -2.23 -8.54 -4.31
CA LEU A 44 -1.67 -9.37 -3.23
C LEU A 44 -2.33 -9.06 -1.87
N SER A 45 -2.55 -7.78 -1.57
CA SER A 45 -3.22 -7.37 -0.32
C SER A 45 -4.70 -7.76 -0.32
N GLN A 46 -5.39 -7.59 -1.45
CA GLN A 46 -6.79 -7.94 -1.59
C GLN A 46 -7.01 -9.44 -1.43
N THR A 47 -6.17 -10.28 -2.03
CA THR A 47 -6.26 -11.75 -1.87
C THR A 47 -6.03 -12.20 -0.43
N LYS A 48 -5.11 -11.57 0.31
CA LYS A 48 -4.93 -11.82 1.76
C LYS A 48 -6.18 -11.45 2.56
N MET A 49 -6.79 -10.29 2.26
CA MET A 49 -8.02 -9.86 2.92
C MET A 49 -9.18 -10.80 2.63
N MET A 50 -9.37 -11.20 1.36
CA MET A 50 -10.40 -12.18 0.97
C MET A 50 -10.21 -13.51 1.70
N ALA A 51 -8.98 -14.02 1.78
CA ALA A 51 -8.69 -15.25 2.52
C ALA A 51 -9.03 -15.13 4.01
N ALA A 52 -8.74 -13.99 4.65
CA ALA A 52 -9.10 -13.76 6.04
C ALA A 52 -10.63 -13.75 6.23
N SER A 53 -11.36 -13.00 5.40
CA SER A 53 -12.83 -12.93 5.47
C SER A 53 -13.49 -14.29 5.23
N LEU A 54 -13.01 -15.05 4.23
CA LEU A 54 -13.54 -16.39 3.93
C LEU A 54 -13.32 -17.36 5.09
N ASN A 55 -12.16 -17.30 5.78
CA ASN A 55 -11.95 -18.11 6.98
C ASN A 55 -12.98 -17.78 8.08
N THR A 56 -13.27 -16.49 8.32
CA THR A 56 -14.33 -16.09 9.25
C THR A 56 -15.68 -16.67 8.83
N TYR A 57 -16.06 -16.54 7.56
CA TYR A 57 -17.34 -17.04 7.06
C TYR A 57 -17.46 -18.56 7.14
N ILE A 58 -16.39 -19.31 6.88
CA ILE A 58 -16.36 -20.77 7.02
C ILE A 58 -16.56 -21.20 8.47
N LEU A 59 -16.01 -20.45 9.43
CA LEU A 59 -16.13 -20.74 10.86
C LEU A 59 -17.53 -20.43 11.41
N GLU A 60 -18.22 -19.46 10.81
CA GLU A 60 -19.53 -18.98 11.26
C GLU A 60 -20.72 -19.54 10.44
N ALA A 61 -20.45 -20.25 9.33
CA ALA A 61 -21.49 -20.82 8.48
C ALA A 61 -22.24 -21.98 9.17
N ALA A 62 -23.55 -21.80 9.38
CA ALA A 62 -24.44 -22.83 9.91
C ALA A 62 -24.94 -23.82 8.84
N ASP A 63 -24.98 -23.39 7.58
CA ASP A 63 -25.36 -24.24 6.45
C ASP A 63 -24.12 -24.94 5.86
N GLU A 64 -24.16 -26.26 5.80
CA GLU A 64 -23.03 -27.09 5.34
C GLU A 64 -22.73 -26.94 3.85
N GLN A 65 -23.73 -26.65 3.02
CA GLN A 65 -23.49 -26.42 1.60
C GLN A 65 -22.79 -25.07 1.41
N LEU A 66 -23.29 -24.01 2.04
CA LEU A 66 -22.68 -22.70 2.01
C LEU A 66 -21.23 -22.73 2.55
N ARG A 67 -21.00 -23.49 3.63
CA ARG A 67 -19.65 -23.70 4.18
C ARG A 67 -18.70 -24.31 3.16
N ARG A 68 -19.16 -25.34 2.42
CA ARG A 68 -18.36 -25.96 1.35
C ARG A 68 -18.09 -25.01 0.20
N ASP A 69 -19.08 -24.19 -0.17
CA ASP A 69 -18.91 -23.19 -1.23
C ASP A 69 -17.82 -22.17 -0.86
N TYR A 70 -17.81 -21.67 0.39
CA TYR A 70 -16.73 -20.80 0.87
C TYR A 70 -15.37 -21.48 0.87
N MET A 71 -15.27 -22.77 1.22
CA MET A 71 -14.02 -23.51 1.16
C MET A 71 -13.49 -23.65 -0.26
N THR A 72 -14.36 -23.90 -1.24
CA THR A 72 -13.98 -23.93 -2.66
C THR A 72 -13.41 -22.58 -3.09
N VAL A 73 -14.13 -21.49 -2.80
CA VAL A 73 -13.68 -20.12 -3.14
C VAL A 73 -12.37 -19.78 -2.44
N LEU A 74 -12.18 -20.20 -1.19
CA LEU A 74 -10.93 -19.99 -0.46
C LEU A 74 -9.76 -20.72 -1.13
N GLY A 75 -9.98 -21.93 -1.63
CA GLY A 75 -9.00 -22.66 -2.42
C GLY A 75 -8.55 -21.88 -3.66
N ASP A 76 -9.50 -21.30 -4.39
CA ASP A 76 -9.21 -20.47 -5.56
C ASP A 76 -8.44 -19.20 -5.18
N VAL A 77 -8.82 -18.53 -4.08
CA VAL A 77 -8.11 -17.35 -3.57
C VAL A 77 -6.66 -17.67 -3.19
N TYR A 78 -6.40 -18.84 -2.58
CA TYR A 78 -5.03 -19.26 -2.29
C TYR A 78 -4.21 -19.48 -3.56
N ASN A 79 -4.79 -20.12 -4.57
CA ASN A 79 -4.11 -20.32 -5.86
C ASN A 79 -3.79 -18.98 -6.54
N GLN A 80 -4.74 -18.05 -6.57
CA GLN A 80 -4.54 -16.71 -7.14
C GLN A 80 -3.47 -15.92 -6.37
N GLN A 81 -3.53 -15.94 -5.03
CA GLN A 81 -2.54 -15.28 -4.19
C GLN A 81 -1.13 -15.80 -4.48
N LYS A 82 -0.98 -17.14 -4.62
CA LYS A 82 0.31 -17.77 -4.91
C LYS A 82 0.84 -17.36 -6.29
N GLN A 83 0.00 -17.33 -7.31
CA GLN A 83 0.39 -16.86 -8.64
C GLN A 83 0.87 -15.41 -8.63
N ILE A 84 0.14 -14.50 -7.95
CA ILE A 84 0.54 -13.10 -7.81
C ILE A 84 1.90 -13.01 -7.10
N PHE A 85 2.05 -13.74 -6.00
CA PHE A 85 3.31 -13.78 -5.25
C PHE A 85 4.49 -14.25 -6.10
N ASP A 86 4.30 -15.31 -6.90
CA ASP A 86 5.35 -15.85 -7.77
C ASP A 86 5.72 -14.86 -8.87
N VAL A 87 4.75 -14.18 -9.49
CA VAL A 87 5.00 -13.11 -10.46
C VAL A 87 5.77 -11.96 -9.80
N MET A 88 5.38 -11.54 -8.60
CA MET A 88 6.09 -10.47 -7.88
C MET A 88 7.52 -10.88 -7.51
N GLN A 89 7.77 -12.15 -7.14
CA GLN A 89 9.13 -12.63 -6.92
C GLN A 89 9.95 -12.61 -8.21
N GLN A 90 9.40 -13.13 -9.31
CA GLN A 90 10.08 -13.18 -10.62
C GLN A 90 10.43 -11.78 -11.13
N LYS A 91 9.57 -10.79 -10.90
CA LYS A 91 9.82 -9.38 -11.24
C LYS A 91 10.72 -8.65 -10.23
N GLY A 92 11.10 -9.30 -9.12
CA GLY A 92 11.91 -8.69 -8.06
C GLY A 92 11.17 -7.69 -7.17
N TYR A 93 9.83 -7.64 -7.26
CA TYR A 93 8.98 -6.73 -6.49
C TYR A 93 8.70 -7.22 -5.07
N TYR A 94 8.92 -8.50 -4.78
CA TYR A 94 8.66 -9.09 -3.47
C TYR A 94 9.78 -10.06 -3.07
N ASN A 95 10.72 -9.57 -2.25
CA ASN A 95 11.85 -10.38 -1.80
C ASN A 95 11.57 -10.94 -0.40
N VAL A 96 11.44 -12.27 -0.31
CA VAL A 96 11.30 -12.96 0.97
C VAL A 96 12.64 -13.56 1.36
N GLN A 97 13.10 -13.26 2.58
CA GLN A 97 14.27 -13.92 3.12
C GLN A 97 13.87 -15.27 3.71
N ASN A 98 14.59 -16.32 3.33
CA ASN A 98 14.45 -17.61 4.01
C ASN A 98 14.91 -17.47 5.46
N ALA A 99 14.17 -18.11 6.38
CA ALA A 99 14.58 -18.17 7.77
C ALA A 99 15.89 -18.96 7.90
N SER A 100 16.81 -18.48 8.74
CA SER A 100 18.05 -19.21 9.02
C SER A 100 17.76 -20.49 9.82
N PRO A 101 18.58 -21.55 9.68
CA PRO A 101 18.46 -22.76 10.52
C PRO A 101 18.48 -22.46 12.02
N GLN A 102 19.24 -21.44 12.43
CA GLN A 102 19.33 -20.96 13.80
C GLN A 102 18.01 -20.33 14.26
N ALA A 103 17.38 -19.47 13.43
CA ALA A 103 16.08 -18.88 13.75
C ALA A 103 14.99 -19.96 13.88
N ILE A 104 15.00 -20.96 12.98
CA ILE A 104 14.11 -22.12 13.06
C ILE A 104 14.32 -22.88 14.38
N SER A 105 15.58 -23.17 14.74
CA SER A 105 15.93 -23.88 15.97
C SER A 105 15.51 -23.12 17.23
N GLN A 106 15.70 -21.80 17.27
CA GLN A 106 15.27 -20.95 18.39
C GLN A 106 13.76 -20.97 18.58
N VAL A 107 12.99 -20.84 17.49
CA VAL A 107 11.52 -20.89 17.55
C VAL A 107 11.05 -22.26 18.02
N LYS A 108 11.65 -23.35 17.52
CA LYS A 108 11.32 -24.72 17.93
C LYS A 108 11.53 -24.92 19.44
N ASN A 109 12.65 -24.44 19.98
CA ASN A 109 12.97 -24.51 21.41
C ASN A 109 12.01 -23.68 22.28
N LYS A 110 11.60 -22.49 21.81
CA LYS A 110 10.62 -21.64 22.50
C LYS A 110 9.28 -22.36 22.70
N PHE A 111 8.79 -23.02 21.65
CA PHE A 111 7.50 -23.72 21.71
C PHE A 111 7.59 -25.09 22.40
N SER A 112 8.72 -25.79 22.34
CA SER A 112 8.90 -27.03 23.12
C SER A 112 9.03 -26.78 24.62
N GLY A 113 9.68 -25.68 25.03
CA GLY A 113 9.82 -25.31 26.44
C GLY A 113 8.54 -24.78 27.09
N GLN A 114 7.65 -24.14 26.32
CA GLN A 114 6.36 -23.65 26.82
C GLN A 114 5.39 -24.78 27.20
N GLY A 115 5.52 -25.97 26.62
CA GLY A 115 4.75 -27.15 27.03
C GLY A 115 5.11 -27.70 28.41
N GLN A 116 6.29 -27.34 28.95
CA GLN A 116 6.83 -27.94 30.18
C GLN A 116 6.66 -27.06 31.42
N GLN A 117 6.45 -25.75 31.27
CA GLN A 117 6.24 -24.83 32.42
C GLN A 117 4.79 -24.74 32.92
N GLY A 118 3.80 -25.28 32.18
CA GLY A 118 2.40 -25.31 32.62
C GLY A 118 2.08 -26.38 33.68
N SER A 119 2.94 -27.38 33.86
CA SER A 119 2.68 -28.53 34.75
C SER A 119 3.33 -28.43 36.13
N GLN A 120 4.10 -27.38 36.41
CA GLN A 120 4.88 -27.27 37.67
C GLN A 120 4.31 -26.25 38.67
N GLN A 121 3.16 -25.62 38.37
CA GLN A 121 2.44 -24.71 39.29
C GLN A 121 1.10 -25.28 39.80
N MET A 122 0.88 -26.60 39.70
CA MET A 122 -0.31 -27.28 40.25
C MET A 122 0.03 -28.33 41.34
N GLN A 123 1.14 -28.15 42.07
CA GLN A 123 1.45 -28.92 43.27
C GLN A 123 1.54 -28.01 44.49
#